data_AF-A0A2M8P8K0-F1
#
_entry.id   AF-A0A2M8P8K0-F1
#
_cell.length_a   1.000
_cell.length_b   1.000
_cell.length_c   1.000
_cell.angle_alpha   90.00
_cell.angle_beta   90.00
_cell.angle_gamma   90.00
#
_symmetry.space_group_name_H-M   'P 1'
#
loop_
_entity.id
_entity.type
_entity.pdbx_description
1 polymer ?
#
loop_
_entity_poly.entity_id
_entity_poly.type
_entity_poly.pdbx_seq_one_letter_code
_entity_poly.pdbx_strand_id
1 'polypeptide(L)'
;MVRIVISVEQFTSFRNFAWCPLGSLHRRLREHDTGIAFQRAVEYMMVNNMAEVNEYPNPQSDYNTKGIELNEDNPFVAVLLAERDEFIRVLLEMYKNNVSITRSHIAKRLEGDWDIELWISIMETENVLNPLPGRSDQYSLFRTHHTVKLVANDDMDEDDV
;
A
#
# COMPACT_ATOMS: atom_id res chain seq x y z
N MET A 1 -1.64 -5.21 -9.83
CA MET A 1 -2.89 -5.15 -9.05
C MET A 1 -2.63 -4.80 -7.60
N VAL A 2 -1.84 -5.59 -6.84
CA VAL A 2 -1.49 -5.30 -5.42
C VAL A 2 -1.07 -3.84 -5.21
N ARG A 3 -0.10 -3.35 -5.99
CA ARG A 3 0.31 -1.93 -6.01
C ARG A 3 -0.86 -0.94 -6.09
N ILE A 4 -1.84 -1.20 -6.95
CA ILE A 4 -2.99 -0.29 -7.14
C ILE A 4 -3.85 -0.29 -5.88
N VAL A 5 -4.17 -1.46 -5.32
CA VAL A 5 -4.97 -1.57 -4.08
C VAL A 5 -4.27 -0.82 -2.95
N ILE A 6 -3.00 -1.10 -2.69
CA ILE A 6 -2.27 -0.45 -1.61
C ILE A 6 -2.15 1.06 -1.84
N SER A 7 -1.84 1.53 -3.05
CA SER A 7 -1.72 2.97 -3.33
C SER A 7 -3.05 3.73 -3.29
N VAL A 8 -4.18 3.08 -3.62
CA VAL A 8 -5.51 3.71 -3.50
C VAL A 8 -5.86 3.85 -2.03
N GLU A 9 -5.77 2.76 -1.27
CA GLU A 9 -6.03 2.78 0.17
C GLU A 9 -5.13 3.80 0.86
N GLN A 10 -3.83 3.82 0.53
CA GLN A 10 -2.88 4.73 1.14
C GLN A 10 -3.25 6.20 0.94
N PHE A 11 -3.83 6.50 -0.23
CA PHE A 11 -4.27 7.85 -0.56
C PHE A 11 -5.56 8.21 0.18
N THR A 12 -6.54 7.30 0.20
CA THR A 12 -7.85 7.52 0.80
C THR A 12 -7.76 7.62 2.32
N SER A 13 -7.05 6.70 2.99
CA SER A 13 -6.84 6.71 4.45
C SER A 13 -6.10 7.96 4.91
N PHE A 14 -4.98 8.28 4.26
CA PHE A 14 -4.17 9.45 4.64
C PHE A 14 -4.89 10.79 4.48
N ARG A 15 -5.76 10.91 3.48
CA ARG A 15 -6.48 12.17 3.19
C ARG A 15 -7.89 12.22 3.74
N ASN A 16 -8.37 11.12 4.33
CA ASN A 16 -9.78 10.93 4.70
C ASN A 16 -10.72 11.23 3.52
N PHE A 17 -10.38 10.70 2.34
CA PHE A 17 -11.17 10.82 1.11
C PHE A 17 -11.75 9.46 0.74
N ALA A 18 -12.96 9.43 0.18
CA ALA A 18 -13.58 8.19 -0.29
C ALA A 18 -12.93 7.62 -1.57
N TRP A 19 -12.21 8.45 -2.34
CA TRP A 19 -11.65 8.05 -3.63
C TRP A 19 -10.28 8.68 -3.89
N CYS A 20 -9.51 8.02 -4.77
CA CYS A 20 -8.22 8.48 -5.26
C CYS A 20 -8.33 8.98 -6.70
N PRO A 21 -7.81 10.18 -7.07
CA PRO A 21 -7.79 10.62 -8.46
C PRO A 21 -6.99 9.66 -9.35
N LEU A 22 -7.63 9.11 -10.37
CA LEU A 22 -7.06 8.05 -11.20
C LEU A 22 -5.79 8.51 -11.94
N GLY A 23 -5.77 9.76 -12.41
CA GLY A 23 -4.60 10.36 -13.05
C GLY A 23 -3.41 10.55 -12.09
N SER A 24 -3.67 10.89 -10.82
CA SER A 24 -2.63 11.00 -9.79
C SER A 24 -2.05 9.63 -9.45
N LEU A 25 -2.92 8.63 -9.33
CA LEU A 25 -2.54 7.23 -9.11
C LEU A 25 -1.69 6.70 -10.26
N HIS A 26 -2.13 6.87 -11.51
CA HIS A 26 -1.38 6.43 -12.68
C HIS A 26 -0.02 7.11 -12.77
N ARG A 27 0.05 8.43 -12.51
CA ARG A 27 1.32 9.16 -12.48
C ARG A 27 2.27 8.60 -11.41
N ARG A 28 1.77 8.29 -10.20
CA ARG A 28 2.56 7.69 -9.11
C ARG A 28 3.11 6.32 -9.50
N LEU A 29 2.29 5.48 -10.13
CA LEU A 29 2.65 4.11 -10.46
C LEU A 29 3.33 3.95 -11.84
N ARG A 30 3.63 5.05 -12.53
CA ARG A 30 4.14 5.05 -13.91
C ARG A 30 5.43 4.25 -14.06
N GLU A 31 6.33 4.31 -13.09
CA GLU A 31 7.61 3.58 -13.15
C GLU A 31 7.42 2.06 -13.11
N HIS A 32 6.26 1.60 -12.65
CA HIS A 32 5.88 0.18 -12.55
C HIS A 32 4.90 -0.25 -13.65
N ASP A 33 4.54 0.65 -14.58
CA ASP A 33 3.56 0.40 -15.64
C ASP A 33 4.25 0.16 -16.99
N THR A 34 4.22 -1.08 -17.48
CA THR A 34 4.75 -1.44 -18.79
C THR A 34 3.68 -1.29 -19.87
N GLY A 35 3.29 -0.04 -20.16
CA GLY A 35 2.38 0.30 -21.25
C GLY A 35 0.91 0.39 -20.82
N ILE A 36 0.15 -0.69 -20.99
CA ILE A 36 -1.30 -0.74 -20.68
C ILE A 36 -1.63 -1.60 -19.45
N ALA A 37 -0.62 -1.95 -18.64
CA ALA A 37 -0.79 -2.85 -17.51
C ALA A 37 -1.64 -2.20 -16.41
N PHE A 38 -1.43 -0.91 -16.15
CA PHE A 38 -2.26 -0.14 -15.21
C PHE A 38 -3.73 -0.15 -15.64
N GLN A 39 -4.02 0.23 -16.89
CA GLN A 39 -5.39 0.28 -17.40
C GLN A 39 -6.09 -1.08 -17.30
N ARG A 40 -5.42 -2.16 -17.76
CA ARG A 40 -5.97 -3.52 -17.68
C ARG A 40 -6.21 -3.97 -16.24
N ALA A 41 -5.33 -3.59 -15.31
CA ALA A 41 -5.52 -3.92 -13.90
C ALA A 41 -6.73 -3.18 -13.30
N VAL A 42 -6.93 -1.90 -13.65
CA VAL A 42 -8.13 -1.14 -13.23
C VAL A 42 -9.40 -1.75 -13.81
N GLU A 43 -9.40 -2.07 -15.11
CA GLU A 43 -10.53 -2.75 -15.77
C GLU A 43 -10.84 -4.11 -15.11
N TYR A 44 -9.81 -4.90 -14.81
CA TYR A 44 -9.96 -6.16 -14.09
C TYR A 44 -10.58 -5.95 -12.70
N MET A 45 -10.10 -4.96 -11.94
CA MET A 45 -10.65 -4.67 -10.61
C MET A 45 -12.12 -4.26 -10.67
N MET A 46 -12.52 -3.46 -11.67
CA MET A 46 -13.93 -3.09 -11.88
C MET A 46 -14.80 -4.29 -12.23
N VAL A 47 -14.35 -5.14 -13.16
CA VAL A 47 -15.10 -6.35 -13.57
C VAL A 47 -15.28 -7.33 -12.39
N ASN A 48 -14.35 -7.36 -11.45
CA ASN A 48 -14.38 -8.24 -10.28
C ASN A 48 -14.93 -7.56 -9.01
N ASN A 49 -15.58 -6.40 -9.13
CA ASN A 49 -16.17 -5.63 -8.01
C ASN A 49 -15.17 -5.33 -6.88
N MET A 50 -13.88 -5.18 -7.21
CA MET A 50 -12.83 -4.81 -6.26
C MET A 50 -12.71 -3.30 -6.12
N ALA A 51 -13.13 -2.56 -7.15
CA ALA A 51 -13.07 -1.11 -7.18
C ALA A 51 -14.13 -0.54 -8.12
N GLU A 52 -14.52 0.70 -7.86
CA GLU A 52 -15.41 1.48 -8.71
C GLU A 52 -14.67 2.70 -9.25
N VAL A 53 -14.88 3.01 -10.53
CA VAL A 53 -14.34 4.22 -11.17
C VAL A 53 -15.49 5.13 -11.56
N ASN A 54 -15.51 6.33 -10.98
CA ASN A 54 -16.55 7.33 -11.17
C ASN A 54 -15.98 8.72 -11.42
N GLU A 55 -16.85 9.65 -11.79
CA GLU A 55 -16.51 11.07 -11.89
C GLU A 55 -16.97 11.82 -10.64
N TYR A 56 -16.03 12.51 -10.02
CA TYR A 56 -16.23 13.22 -8.76
C TYR A 56 -15.99 14.72 -8.92
N PRO A 57 -16.73 15.58 -8.20
CA PRO A 57 -16.46 17.01 -8.18
C PRO A 57 -15.02 17.29 -7.72
N ASN A 58 -14.31 18.14 -8.46
CA ASN A 58 -12.97 18.55 -8.09
C ASN A 58 -13.01 19.91 -7.40
N PRO A 59 -12.58 20.04 -6.13
CA PRO A 59 -12.59 21.34 -5.44
C PRO A 59 -11.64 22.37 -6.05
N GLN A 60 -10.74 21.96 -6.95
CA GLN A 60 -9.74 22.81 -7.60
C GLN A 60 -10.05 23.13 -9.07
N SER A 61 -11.16 22.63 -9.62
CA SER A 61 -11.51 22.80 -11.04
C SER A 61 -13.02 22.70 -11.28
N ASP A 62 -13.52 23.41 -12.29
CA ASP A 62 -14.92 23.30 -12.73
C ASP A 62 -15.25 21.97 -13.42
N TYR A 63 -14.24 21.13 -13.68
CA TYR A 63 -14.40 19.82 -14.30
C TYR A 63 -14.37 18.69 -13.27
N ASN A 64 -15.23 17.70 -13.44
CA ASN A 64 -15.15 16.46 -12.67
C ASN A 64 -13.83 15.75 -12.92
N THR A 65 -13.37 15.04 -11.89
CA THR A 65 -12.16 14.21 -11.94
C THR A 65 -12.55 12.75 -11.85
N LYS A 66 -11.99 11.93 -12.75
CA LYS A 66 -12.12 10.48 -12.64
C LYS A 66 -11.36 9.99 -11.41
N GLY A 67 -12.08 9.36 -10.51
CA GLY A 67 -11.56 8.76 -9.29
C GLY A 67 -11.78 7.26 -9.27
N ILE A 68 -10.96 6.57 -8.47
CA ILE A 68 -11.13 5.16 -8.14
C ILE A 68 -11.35 5.02 -6.63
N GLU A 69 -12.32 4.20 -6.26
CA GLU A 69 -12.64 3.83 -4.88
C GLU A 69 -12.51 2.31 -4.74
N LEU A 70 -11.97 1.84 -3.63
CA LEU A 70 -11.90 0.40 -3.35
C LEU A 70 -13.19 -0.07 -2.70
N ASN A 71 -13.61 -1.27 -3.07
CA ASN A 71 -14.60 -2.00 -2.30
C ASN A 71 -13.86 -2.83 -1.24
N GLU A 72 -13.75 -2.29 -0.02
CA GLU A 72 -13.04 -2.96 1.08
C GLU A 72 -13.77 -4.23 1.58
N ASP A 73 -15.09 -4.34 1.34
CA ASP A 73 -15.86 -5.55 1.62
C ASP A 73 -15.54 -6.69 0.62
N ASN A 74 -14.82 -6.41 -0.46
CA ASN A 74 -14.38 -7.43 -1.40
C ASN A 74 -13.32 -8.33 -0.73
N PRO A 75 -13.52 -9.66 -0.66
CA PRO A 75 -12.58 -10.55 0.03
C PRO A 75 -11.14 -10.48 -0.47
N PHE A 76 -10.94 -10.24 -1.78
CA PHE A 76 -9.59 -10.10 -2.32
C PHE A 76 -8.93 -8.80 -1.91
N VAL A 77 -9.70 -7.70 -1.82
CA VAL A 77 -9.18 -6.42 -1.34
C VAL A 77 -8.81 -6.53 0.14
N ALA A 78 -9.71 -7.08 0.96
CA ALA A 78 -9.49 -7.31 2.37
C ALA A 78 -8.23 -8.15 2.65
N VAL A 79 -8.01 -9.23 1.89
CA VAL A 79 -6.80 -10.05 2.00
C VAL A 79 -5.54 -9.25 1.68
N LEU A 80 -5.53 -8.47 0.59
CA LEU A 80 -4.36 -7.66 0.23
C LEU A 80 -4.03 -6.57 1.26
N LEU A 81 -5.05 -6.00 1.90
CA LEU A 81 -4.86 -5.04 2.99
C LEU A 81 -4.35 -5.73 4.27
N ALA A 82 -4.87 -6.91 4.60
CA ALA A 82 -4.35 -7.71 5.71
C ALA A 82 -2.89 -8.16 5.49
N GLU A 83 -2.53 -8.54 4.26
CA GLU A 83 -1.14 -8.84 3.90
C GLU A 83 -0.23 -7.61 4.04
N ARG A 84 -0.69 -6.42 3.64
CA ARG A 84 0.04 -5.16 3.87
C ARG A 84 0.30 -4.96 5.35
N ASP A 85 -0.70 -5.17 6.19
CA ASP A 85 -0.59 -4.97 7.64
C ASP A 85 0.36 -5.96 8.26
N GLU A 86 0.29 -7.23 7.88
CA GLU A 86 1.21 -8.25 8.33
C GLU A 86 2.67 -7.92 7.95
N PHE A 87 2.87 -7.46 6.72
CA PHE A 87 4.19 -7.01 6.28
C PHE A 87 4.71 -5.87 7.16
N ILE A 88 3.86 -4.88 7.49
CA ILE A 88 4.21 -3.75 8.37
C ILE A 88 4.48 -4.21 9.81
N ARG A 89 3.69 -5.15 10.35
CA ARG A 89 3.90 -5.72 11.71
C ARG A 89 5.28 -6.36 11.82
N VAL A 90 5.69 -7.16 10.84
CA VAL A 90 7.04 -7.74 10.80
C VAL A 90 8.12 -6.65 10.78
N LEU A 91 7.95 -5.58 10.00
CA LEU A 91 8.90 -4.45 9.99
C LEU A 91 8.97 -3.75 11.35
N LEU A 92 7.83 -3.56 12.01
CA LEU A 92 7.73 -2.97 13.35
C LEU A 92 8.41 -3.86 14.40
N GLU A 93 8.20 -5.17 14.36
CA GLU A 93 8.82 -6.15 15.26
C GLU A 93 10.35 -6.14 15.10
N MET A 94 10.83 -6.15 13.86
CA MET A 94 12.26 -6.04 13.56
C MET A 94 12.84 -4.74 14.12
N TYR A 95 12.14 -3.62 13.93
CA TYR A 95 12.56 -2.33 14.47
C TYR A 95 12.61 -2.35 16.01
N LYS A 96 11.55 -2.82 16.68
CA LYS A 96 11.45 -2.91 18.15
C LYS A 96 12.59 -3.77 18.73
N ASN A 97 12.97 -4.83 18.04
CA ASN A 97 14.03 -5.76 18.45
C ASN A 97 15.45 -5.37 17.98
N ASN A 98 15.64 -4.16 17.42
CA ASN A 98 16.92 -3.68 16.87
C ASN A 98 17.52 -4.62 15.79
N VAL A 99 16.69 -5.32 15.05
CA VAL A 99 17.09 -6.17 13.92
C VAL A 99 17.16 -5.33 12.66
N SER A 100 18.20 -5.50 11.84
CA SER A 100 18.32 -4.80 10.57
C SER A 100 17.21 -5.22 9.60
N ILE A 101 16.53 -4.23 9.00
CA ILE A 101 15.54 -4.45 7.93
C ILE A 101 16.29 -4.67 6.62
N THR A 102 16.38 -5.92 6.20
CA THR A 102 16.98 -6.39 4.94
C THR A 102 16.05 -7.40 4.28
N ARG A 103 16.16 -7.61 2.97
CA ARG A 103 15.35 -8.64 2.25
C ARG A 103 15.43 -10.00 2.93
N SER A 104 16.65 -10.43 3.26
CA SER A 104 16.88 -11.73 3.90
C SER A 104 16.23 -11.85 5.28
N HIS A 105 16.22 -10.78 6.08
CA HIS A 105 15.62 -10.83 7.41
C HIS A 105 14.09 -10.76 7.39
N ILE A 106 13.52 -10.05 6.41
CA ILE A 106 12.07 -10.01 6.19
C ILE A 106 11.60 -11.39 5.74
N ALA A 107 12.25 -11.98 4.73
CA ALA A 107 11.91 -13.30 4.19
C ALA A 107 11.98 -14.44 5.22
N LYS A 108 12.82 -14.30 6.26
CA LYS A 108 12.94 -15.28 7.35
C LYS A 108 11.82 -15.18 8.38
N ARG A 109 11.12 -14.06 8.45
CA ARG A 109 10.06 -13.78 9.45
C ARG A 109 8.68 -13.99 8.88
N LEU A 110 8.48 -13.66 7.61
CA LEU A 110 7.23 -13.94 6.93
C LEU A 110 7.16 -15.43 6.59
N GLU A 111 6.12 -16.08 7.09
CA GLU A 111 5.78 -17.45 6.69
C GLU A 111 4.97 -17.43 5.38
N GLY A 112 5.23 -18.39 4.49
CA GLY A 112 4.53 -18.54 3.21
C GLY A 112 5.31 -18.03 1.99
N ASP A 113 4.61 -17.97 0.85
CA ASP A 113 5.20 -17.61 -0.45
C ASP A 113 5.01 -16.12 -0.75
N TRP A 114 5.76 -15.29 -0.05
CA TRP A 114 5.73 -13.84 -0.23
C TRP A 114 6.65 -13.40 -1.38
N ASP A 115 6.14 -12.57 -2.28
CA ASP A 115 6.98 -11.80 -3.20
C ASP A 115 7.60 -10.61 -2.44
N ILE A 116 8.72 -10.88 -1.76
CA ILE A 116 9.45 -9.90 -0.95
C ILE A 116 9.92 -8.70 -1.78
N GLU A 117 10.27 -8.93 -3.05
CA GLU A 117 10.71 -7.87 -3.96
C GLU A 117 9.57 -6.89 -4.25
N LEU A 118 8.38 -7.43 -4.57
CA LEU A 118 7.19 -6.64 -4.81
C LEU A 118 6.79 -5.83 -3.57
N TRP A 119 6.73 -6.46 -2.39
CA TRP A 119 6.29 -5.80 -1.17
C TRP A 119 7.25 -4.71 -0.69
N ILE A 120 8.56 -4.95 -0.72
CA ILE A 120 9.54 -3.90 -0.42
C ILE A 120 9.37 -2.73 -1.39
N SER A 121 9.24 -3.03 -2.68
CA SER A 121 9.07 -1.98 -3.69
C SER A 121 7.76 -1.20 -3.54
N ILE A 122 6.67 -1.83 -3.07
CA ILE A 122 5.44 -1.13 -2.68
C ILE A 122 5.70 -0.21 -1.50
N MET A 123 6.32 -0.72 -0.44
CA MET A 123 6.62 0.06 0.77
C MET A 123 7.57 1.23 0.49
N GLU A 124 8.50 1.09 -0.45
CA GLU A 124 9.32 2.21 -0.93
C GLU A 124 8.49 3.25 -1.69
N THR A 125 7.62 2.80 -2.59
CA THR A 125 6.75 3.70 -3.38
C THR A 125 5.81 4.50 -2.48
N GLU A 126 5.29 3.88 -1.43
CA GLU A 126 4.41 4.51 -0.43
C GLU A 126 5.19 5.18 0.72
N ASN A 127 6.52 5.27 0.64
CA ASN A 127 7.38 5.93 1.63
C ASN A 127 7.27 5.35 3.06
N VAL A 128 6.89 4.08 3.19
CA VAL A 128 6.94 3.30 4.43
C VAL A 128 8.36 2.83 4.69
N LEU A 129 9.05 2.34 3.66
CA LEU A 129 10.47 1.96 3.71
C LEU A 129 11.31 2.94 2.90
N ASN A 130 12.52 3.23 3.39
CA ASN A 130 13.49 4.04 2.68
C ASN A 130 14.84 3.33 2.64
N PRO A 131 15.51 3.21 1.47
CA PRO A 131 16.82 2.60 1.39
C PRO A 131 17.86 3.45 2.16
N LEU A 132 18.76 2.79 2.89
CA LEU A 132 19.82 3.48 3.61
C LEU A 132 20.98 3.88 2.67
N PRO A 133 21.39 5.16 2.64
CA PRO A 133 22.52 5.59 1.83
C PRO A 133 23.80 4.81 2.14
N GLY A 134 24.44 4.28 1.10
CA GLY A 134 25.71 3.55 1.23
C GLY A 134 25.58 2.12 1.79
N ARG A 135 24.36 1.62 2.04
CA ARG A 135 24.13 0.23 2.44
C ARG A 135 23.18 -0.45 1.47
N SER A 136 23.73 -1.29 0.60
CA SER A 136 22.94 -2.16 -0.27
C SER A 136 22.07 -3.10 0.57
N ASP A 137 20.78 -3.20 0.24
CA ASP A 137 19.83 -4.11 0.90
C ASP A 137 19.56 -3.82 2.39
N GLN A 138 19.65 -2.56 2.81
CA GLN A 138 19.18 -2.16 4.14
C GLN A 138 18.22 -0.98 4.07
N TYR A 139 17.13 -1.07 4.84
CA TYR A 139 16.06 -0.09 4.84
C TYR A 139 15.84 0.52 6.23
N SER A 140 15.32 1.74 6.27
CA SER A 140 14.72 2.36 7.45
C SER A 140 13.20 2.37 7.34
N LEU A 141 12.54 2.10 8.47
CA LEU A 141 11.08 2.19 8.60
C LEU A 141 10.66 3.62 8.98
N PHE A 142 9.76 4.23 8.21
CA PHE A 142 9.21 5.54 8.54
C PHE A 142 8.10 5.44 9.60
N ARG A 143 8.49 5.41 10.87
CA ARG A 143 7.58 5.13 12.00
C ARG A 143 6.43 6.12 12.18
N THR A 144 6.60 7.36 11.72
CA THR A 144 5.54 8.36 11.81
C THR A 144 4.64 8.38 10.59
N HIS A 145 4.87 7.48 9.64
CA HIS A 145 4.00 7.26 8.49
C HIS A 145 2.60 6.85 8.95
N HIS A 146 1.57 7.33 8.27
CA HIS A 146 0.17 7.18 8.70
C HIS A 146 -0.23 5.70 8.85
N THR A 147 -0.02 4.89 7.81
CA THR A 147 -0.37 3.46 7.82
C THR A 147 0.43 2.67 8.86
N VAL A 148 1.71 3.03 9.07
CA VAL A 148 2.52 2.40 10.12
C VAL A 148 1.95 2.69 11.50
N LYS A 149 1.42 3.90 11.74
CA LYS A 149 0.74 4.24 12.99
C LYS A 149 -0.61 3.53 13.14
N LEU A 150 -1.37 3.37 12.06
CA LEU A 150 -2.63 2.63 12.09
C LEU A 150 -2.38 1.19 12.52
N VAL A 151 -1.50 0.48 11.80
CA VAL A 151 -1.15 -0.91 12.13
C VAL A 151 -0.56 -1.04 13.54
N ALA A 152 0.30 -0.11 13.95
CA ALA A 152 0.87 -0.15 15.30
C ALA A 152 -0.15 0.10 16.42
N ASN A 153 -1.27 0.78 16.13
CA ASN A 153 -2.34 1.01 17.11
C ASN A 153 -3.34 -0.15 17.11
N ASP A 154 -3.65 -0.72 15.95
CA ASP A 154 -4.49 -1.93 15.87
C ASP A 154 -3.86 -3.10 16.66
N ASP A 155 -2.52 -3.21 16.64
CA ASP A 155 -1.77 -4.16 17.47
C ASP A 155 -1.92 -3.92 18.99
N MET A 156 -2.26 -2.70 19.45
CA MET A 156 -2.43 -2.41 20.89
C MET A 156 -3.85 -2.71 21.39
N ASP A 157 -4.85 -2.72 20.50
CA ASP A 157 -6.24 -2.99 20.86
C ASP A 157 -6.54 -4.51 20.99
N GLU A 158 -5.65 -5.39 20.48
CA GLU A 158 -5.75 -6.86 20.66
C GLU A 158 -5.23 -7.37 22.01
N ASP A 159 -4.41 -6.60 22.73
CA ASP A 159 -3.83 -6.99 24.03
C ASP A 159 -4.72 -6.62 25.25
N ASP A 160 -5.84 -5.94 25.05
CA ASP A 160 -6.73 -5.40 26.11
C ASP A 160 -8.13 -6.06 26.19
N VAL A 161 -8.30 -7.30 25.71
CA VAL A 161 -9.55 -8.10 25.86
C VAL A 161 -9.36 -9.45 26.54
#